data_AF-A0A822XLM8-F1
#
_entry.id   AF-A0A822XLM8-F1
#
_cell.length_a   1.000
_cell.length_b   1.000
_cell.length_c   1.000
_cell.angle_alpha   90.00
_cell.angle_beta   90.00
_cell.angle_gamma   90.00
#
_symmetry.space_group_name_H-M   'P 1'
#
loop_
_entity.id
_entity.type
_entity.pdbx_description
1 polymer ?
#
loop_
_entity_poly.entity_id
_entity_poly.type
_entity_poly.pdbx_seq_one_letter_code
_entity_poly.pdbx_strand_id
1 'polypeptide(L)'
;MALYAPAIANQSKLCNGSRVFPTETIIDGRRSRRRGSSFVQMASPQVSTSFGGNMAAFEEGKLERPRWVGETPLSRLVGALISFRPLFSIMKLGARQVLISTAEKTNIPWRKMTEEILDSEVYKELDSIQDSSVVYPDYYLNPFHAYDEGNLSWLAAAEAEAATMSIAKRAVPHTSSVDEAYEIVRGNWLQAIEQYYLQHSSNPMMKDILDVGCSVGVSTRFLADKFPRAKVTVSLNLLLYEVF
;
A
#
# COMPACT_ATOMS: atom_id res chain seq x y z
N MET A 1 17.34 -26.58 -5.32
CA MET A 1 17.78 -27.31 -6.52
C MET A 1 17.61 -26.36 -7.69
N ALA A 2 18.72 -25.93 -8.28
CA ALA A 2 18.79 -24.86 -9.27
C ALA A 2 18.17 -25.28 -10.61
N LEU A 3 17.57 -24.32 -11.33
CA LEU A 3 17.61 -24.30 -12.80
C LEU A 3 17.77 -22.87 -13.32
N TYR A 4 18.86 -22.72 -14.05
CA TYR A 4 19.27 -21.60 -14.91
C TYR A 4 18.68 -21.83 -16.31
N ALA A 5 18.40 -20.78 -17.08
CA ALA A 5 18.30 -20.86 -18.54
C ALA A 5 18.63 -19.51 -19.20
N PRO A 6 19.16 -19.51 -20.44
CA PRO A 6 20.25 -18.61 -20.85
C PRO A 6 19.81 -17.43 -21.74
N ALA A 7 20.80 -16.55 -21.97
CA ALA A 7 20.77 -15.43 -22.91
C ALA A 7 20.41 -15.86 -24.35
N ILE A 8 19.60 -15.03 -25.02
CA ILE A 8 19.37 -15.11 -26.47
C ILE A 8 19.90 -13.82 -27.11
N ALA A 9 20.75 -14.02 -28.11
CA ALA A 9 21.43 -13.00 -28.89
C ALA A 9 20.52 -12.38 -29.97
N ASN A 10 20.90 -11.15 -30.32
CA ASN A 10 20.47 -10.30 -31.43
C ASN A 10 20.00 -11.02 -32.71
N GLN A 11 18.80 -10.64 -33.18
CA GLN A 11 18.52 -10.43 -34.60
C GLN A 11 17.53 -9.28 -34.75
N SER A 12 18.00 -8.08 -35.14
CA SER A 12 17.14 -7.07 -35.76
C SER A 12 17.61 -6.86 -37.20
N LYS A 13 16.85 -7.45 -38.13
CA LYS A 13 16.94 -7.14 -39.55
C LYS A 13 16.28 -5.79 -39.80
N LEU A 14 17.03 -4.98 -40.54
CA LEU A 14 16.60 -3.83 -41.32
C LEU A 14 15.30 -4.12 -42.08
N CYS A 15 14.33 -3.20 -42.01
CA CYS A 15 13.56 -2.81 -43.19
C CYS A 15 12.94 -1.42 -42.97
N ASN A 16 13.48 -0.50 -43.76
CA ASN A 16 13.10 0.89 -43.94
C ASN A 16 11.74 0.95 -44.66
N GLY A 17 10.85 1.84 -44.24
CA GLY A 17 9.49 1.94 -44.80
C GLY A 17 8.90 3.33 -44.59
N SER A 18 9.62 4.35 -45.03
CA SER A 18 9.12 5.72 -45.14
C SER A 18 7.95 5.75 -46.12
N ARG A 19 6.76 6.16 -45.66
CA ARG A 19 5.72 6.73 -46.53
C ARG A 19 5.23 8.03 -45.90
N VAL A 20 5.26 9.07 -46.71
CA VAL A 20 4.94 10.44 -46.34
C VAL A 20 3.72 10.91 -47.12
N PHE A 21 2.87 11.68 -46.42
CA PHE A 21 1.83 12.63 -46.86
C PHE A 21 0.49 12.07 -47.40
N PRO A 22 -0.64 12.82 -47.31
CA PRO A 22 -0.76 14.24 -46.98
C PRO A 22 -1.79 14.64 -45.91
N THR A 23 -1.66 15.90 -45.52
CA THR A 23 -2.55 16.77 -44.75
C THR A 23 -3.95 16.85 -45.37
N GLU A 24 -5.00 16.64 -44.58
CA GLU A 24 -6.32 17.24 -44.82
C GLU A 24 -6.86 17.84 -43.52
N THR A 25 -7.04 19.15 -43.57
CA THR A 25 -7.76 19.96 -42.60
C THR A 25 -9.24 19.84 -42.93
N ILE A 26 -10.03 19.22 -42.04
CA ILE A 26 -11.49 19.37 -42.05
C ILE A 26 -11.91 19.93 -40.68
N ILE A 27 -12.38 21.17 -40.74
CA ILE A 27 -13.13 21.84 -39.69
C ILE A 27 -14.56 21.30 -39.77
N ASP A 28 -15.04 20.59 -38.76
CA ASP A 28 -16.43 20.74 -38.35
C ASP A 28 -16.64 20.40 -36.87
N GLY A 29 -17.44 21.23 -36.22
CA GLY A 29 -17.59 21.30 -34.78
C GLY A 29 -18.59 20.30 -34.23
N ARG A 30 -18.21 19.64 -33.13
CA ARG A 30 -19.13 19.23 -32.06
C ARG A 30 -18.43 19.42 -30.72
N ARG A 31 -18.86 20.43 -29.97
CA ARG A 31 -18.52 20.64 -28.56
C ARG A 31 -18.98 19.43 -27.75
N SER A 32 -18.09 18.46 -27.52
CA SER A 32 -18.24 17.49 -26.44
C SER A 32 -17.62 18.08 -25.19
N ARG A 33 -18.48 18.35 -24.20
CA ARG A 33 -18.13 18.92 -22.90
C ARG A 33 -17.39 17.85 -22.10
N ARG A 34 -16.06 17.75 -22.26
CA ARG A 34 -15.22 16.93 -21.37
C ARG A 34 -15.29 17.53 -19.97
N ARG A 35 -15.96 16.82 -19.05
CA ARG A 35 -15.90 17.07 -17.61
C ARG A 35 -14.44 16.97 -17.18
N GLY A 36 -13.90 18.08 -16.68
CA GLY A 36 -12.57 18.12 -16.10
C GLY A 36 -12.52 17.21 -14.87
N SER A 37 -11.49 16.38 -14.81
CA SER A 37 -11.06 15.68 -13.59
C SER A 37 -10.85 16.73 -12.50
N SER A 38 -11.63 16.66 -11.43
CA SER A 38 -11.44 17.47 -10.23
C SER A 38 -10.13 17.03 -9.57
N PHE A 39 -9.07 17.81 -9.77
CA PHE A 39 -7.83 17.67 -9.02
C PHE A 39 -8.02 18.33 -7.65
N VAL A 40 -8.08 17.51 -6.60
CA VAL A 40 -7.94 18.01 -5.22
C VAL A 40 -6.46 18.19 -4.96
N GLN A 41 -6.00 19.44 -5.03
CA GLN A 41 -4.64 19.81 -4.65
C GLN A 41 -4.59 19.95 -3.13
N MET A 42 -4.19 18.87 -2.44
CA MET A 42 -3.91 18.91 -1.00
C MET A 42 -2.61 19.69 -0.77
N ALA A 43 -2.73 20.89 -0.21
CA ALA A 43 -1.58 21.66 0.27
C ALA A 43 -1.12 21.04 1.60
N SER A 44 -0.08 20.22 1.55
CA SER A 44 0.58 19.70 2.76
C SER A 44 1.58 20.74 3.30
N PRO A 45 1.72 20.93 4.62
CA PRO A 45 2.77 21.77 5.19
C PRO A 45 4.13 21.22 4.75
N GLN A 46 5.01 22.10 4.27
CA GLN A 46 6.35 21.70 3.84
C GLN A 46 7.18 21.26 5.05
N VAL A 47 7.22 19.95 5.30
CA VAL A 47 8.28 19.33 6.10
C VAL A 47 9.40 19.00 5.13
N SER A 48 10.49 19.76 5.20
CA SER A 48 11.73 19.45 4.52
C SER A 48 12.38 18.23 5.17
N THR A 49 12.01 17.03 4.76
CA THR A 49 12.70 15.79 5.14
C THR A 49 13.92 15.60 4.24
N SER A 50 15.12 15.89 4.76
CA SER A 50 16.35 15.42 4.12
C SER A 50 16.42 13.90 4.32
N PHE A 51 16.04 13.13 3.30
CA PHE A 51 16.18 11.67 3.30
C PHE A 51 17.65 11.27 3.10
N GLY A 52 18.47 11.50 4.13
CA GLY A 52 19.82 10.94 4.28
C GLY A 52 19.79 9.81 5.32
N GLY A 53 19.01 8.76 5.07
CA GLY A 53 18.88 7.62 5.98
C GLY A 53 19.89 6.52 5.64
N ASN A 54 20.63 6.04 6.65
CA ASN A 54 21.47 4.84 6.55
C ASN A 54 20.65 3.65 6.03
N MET A 55 21.12 3.00 4.96
CA MET A 55 20.54 1.74 4.51
C MET A 55 20.69 0.68 5.60
N ALA A 56 19.58 0.25 6.20
CA ALA A 56 19.59 -0.98 6.97
C ALA A 56 19.66 -2.17 6.00
N ALA A 57 20.71 -2.97 6.06
CA ALA A 57 20.80 -4.21 5.30
C ALA A 57 19.75 -5.20 5.82
N PHE A 58 18.76 -5.55 4.99
CA PHE A 58 17.84 -6.62 5.31
C PHE A 58 18.46 -7.96 4.92
N GLU A 59 18.53 -8.90 5.87
CA GLU A 59 18.90 -10.28 5.57
C GLU A 59 17.68 -11.03 5.04
N GLU A 60 17.85 -11.73 3.92
CA GLU A 60 16.83 -12.61 3.39
C GLU A 60 16.61 -13.81 4.34
N GLY A 61 15.35 -14.06 4.70
CA GLY A 61 15.01 -15.13 5.62
C GLY A 61 15.31 -16.52 5.05
N LYS A 62 15.92 -17.40 5.86
CA LYS A 62 16.27 -18.78 5.45
C LYS A 62 15.10 -19.76 5.41
N LEU A 63 13.88 -19.30 5.67
CA LEU A 63 12.71 -20.17 5.82
C LEU A 63 11.83 -20.10 4.59
N GLU A 64 11.56 -21.25 3.96
CA GLU A 64 10.55 -21.36 2.88
C GLU A 64 9.12 -21.07 3.40
N ARG A 65 8.85 -21.31 4.70
CA ARG A 65 7.56 -21.03 5.35
C ARG A 65 7.70 -20.71 6.84
N PRO A 66 6.75 -19.97 7.46
CA PRO A 66 6.74 -19.72 8.90
C PRO A 66 6.59 -21.01 9.72
N ARG A 67 7.21 -21.07 10.91
CA ARG A 67 7.25 -22.28 11.78
C ARG A 67 5.88 -22.79 12.25
N TRP A 68 4.85 -21.96 12.18
CA TRP A 68 3.49 -22.28 12.64
C TRP A 68 2.58 -22.85 11.54
N VAL A 69 3.07 -22.95 10.29
CA VAL A 69 2.30 -23.47 9.15
C VAL A 69 2.54 -24.98 8.97
N GLY A 70 1.56 -25.83 9.31
CA GLY A 70 1.60 -27.29 9.13
C GLY A 70 0.65 -28.08 10.04
N GLU A 71 0.71 -29.42 10.03
CA GLU A 71 -0.10 -30.32 10.90
C GLU A 71 0.58 -30.68 12.22
N THR A 72 1.06 -29.68 12.97
CA THR A 72 1.62 -29.93 14.31
C THR A 72 0.52 -30.08 15.35
N PRO A 73 0.75 -30.74 16.50
CA PRO A 73 -0.21 -30.79 17.61
C PRO A 73 -0.67 -29.40 18.08
N LEU A 74 0.23 -28.42 18.05
CA LEU A 74 -0.06 -27.02 18.34
C LEU A 74 -1.02 -26.41 17.30
N SER A 75 -0.79 -26.68 16.01
CA SER A 75 -1.68 -26.23 14.92
C SER A 75 -3.10 -26.80 15.07
N ARG A 76 -3.22 -28.08 15.44
CA ARG A 76 -4.53 -28.71 15.71
C ARG A 76 -5.26 -28.10 16.90
N LEU A 77 -4.54 -27.79 17.98
CA LEU A 77 -5.11 -27.10 19.14
C LEU A 77 -5.60 -25.69 18.77
N VAL A 78 -4.79 -24.94 18.04
CA VAL A 78 -5.16 -23.61 17.54
C VAL A 78 -6.40 -23.71 16.63
N GLY A 79 -6.46 -24.69 15.74
CA GLY A 79 -7.63 -24.94 14.88
C GLY A 79 -8.91 -25.25 15.68
N ALA A 80 -8.81 -26.07 16.73
CA ALA A 80 -9.94 -26.36 17.61
C ALA A 80 -10.43 -25.10 18.35
N LEU A 81 -9.52 -24.28 18.85
CA LEU A 81 -9.86 -23.02 19.53
C LEU A 81 -10.50 -22.00 18.58
N ILE A 82 -10.05 -21.93 17.33
CA ILE A 82 -10.65 -21.07 16.28
C ILE A 82 -12.07 -21.53 15.92
N SER A 83 -12.32 -22.85 15.93
CA SER A 83 -13.63 -23.41 15.54
C SER A 83 -14.76 -23.05 16.51
N PHE A 84 -14.45 -22.75 17.78
CA PHE A 84 -15.45 -22.31 18.75
C PHE A 84 -15.60 -20.79 18.74
N ARG A 85 -16.56 -20.30 17.93
CA ARG A 85 -16.79 -18.87 17.66
C ARG A 85 -16.79 -17.96 18.90
N PRO A 86 -17.47 -18.28 20.03
CA PRO A 86 -17.48 -17.38 21.19
C PRO A 86 -16.08 -17.15 21.79
N LEU A 87 -15.29 -18.23 21.95
CA LEU A 87 -13.93 -18.11 22.46
C LEU A 87 -13.02 -17.42 21.46
N PHE A 88 -13.16 -17.74 20.17
CA PHE A 88 -12.42 -17.07 19.11
C PHE A 88 -12.66 -15.55 19.10
N SER A 89 -13.91 -15.10 19.23
CA SER A 89 -14.23 -13.67 19.30
C SER A 89 -13.61 -12.99 20.53
N ILE A 90 -13.65 -13.63 21.71
CA ILE A 90 -13.01 -13.08 22.93
C ILE A 90 -11.49 -12.99 22.74
N MET A 91 -10.87 -14.03 22.19
CA MET A 91 -9.43 -14.03 21.91
C MET A 91 -9.03 -12.96 20.90
N LYS A 92 -9.83 -12.73 19.84
CA LYS A 92 -9.62 -11.64 18.87
C LYS A 92 -9.59 -10.27 19.56
N LEU A 93 -10.56 -10.00 20.43
CA LEU A 93 -10.63 -8.74 21.18
C LEU A 93 -9.42 -8.57 22.10
N GLY A 94 -9.04 -9.62 22.83
CA GLY A 94 -7.86 -9.62 23.70
C GLY A 94 -6.56 -9.38 22.91
N ALA A 95 -6.40 -10.06 21.78
CA ALA A 95 -5.23 -9.91 20.91
C ALA A 95 -5.13 -8.47 20.34
N ARG A 96 -6.24 -7.89 19.88
CA ARG A 96 -6.27 -6.50 19.41
C ARG A 96 -5.89 -5.53 20.53
N GLN A 97 -6.43 -5.70 21.74
CA GLN A 97 -6.10 -4.86 22.88
C GLN A 97 -4.61 -4.95 23.28
N VAL A 98 -4.00 -6.14 23.19
CA VAL A 98 -2.56 -6.32 23.41
C VAL A 98 -1.74 -5.60 22.35
N LEU A 99 -2.14 -5.67 21.07
CA LEU A 99 -1.47 -4.94 19.99
C LEU A 99 -1.52 -3.43 20.22
N ILE A 100 -2.71 -2.89 20.50
CA ILE A 100 -2.90 -1.46 20.75
C ILE A 100 -2.07 -0.99 21.95
N SER A 101 -2.16 -1.70 23.07
CA SER A 101 -1.41 -1.33 24.29
C SER A 101 0.10 -1.46 24.13
N THR A 102 0.56 -2.40 23.31
CA THR A 102 1.99 -2.53 22.98
C THR A 102 2.44 -1.36 22.11
N ALA A 103 1.65 -0.98 21.11
CA ALA A 103 1.93 0.16 20.24
C ALA A 103 2.06 1.46 21.05
N GLU A 104 1.13 1.71 21.97
CA GLU A 104 1.13 2.90 22.82
C GLU A 104 2.33 2.92 23.77
N LYS A 105 2.72 1.78 24.35
CA LYS A 105 3.97 1.67 25.13
C LYS A 105 5.22 1.97 24.31
N THR A 106 5.15 1.79 23.00
CA THR A 106 6.22 2.14 22.06
C THR A 106 6.06 3.54 21.44
N ASN A 107 5.26 4.42 22.06
CA ASN A 107 5.00 5.80 21.58
C ASN A 107 4.25 5.89 20.24
N ILE A 108 3.41 4.90 19.92
CA ILE A 108 2.46 4.99 18.80
C ILE A 108 1.10 5.33 19.40
N PRO A 109 0.57 6.55 19.24
CA PRO A 109 -0.68 6.98 19.87
C PRO A 109 -1.90 6.41 19.15
N TRP A 110 -1.99 5.08 19.11
CA TRP A 110 -2.92 4.32 18.27
C TRP A 110 -4.37 4.79 18.41
N ARG A 111 -4.88 4.87 19.65
CA ARG A 111 -6.27 5.28 19.88
C ARG A 111 -6.55 6.71 19.44
N LYS A 112 -5.61 7.63 19.69
CA LYS A 112 -5.73 9.03 19.29
C LYS A 112 -5.73 9.17 17.77
N MET A 113 -4.84 8.47 17.06
CA MET A 113 -4.83 8.46 15.58
C MET A 113 -6.13 7.89 15.02
N THR A 114 -6.67 6.85 15.67
CA THR A 114 -7.93 6.22 15.27
C THR A 114 -9.09 7.21 15.46
N GLU A 115 -9.17 7.85 16.63
CA GLU A 115 -10.17 8.86 16.96
C GLU A 115 -10.10 10.06 16.00
N GLU A 116 -8.90 10.56 15.69
CA GLU A 116 -8.72 11.65 14.73
C GLU A 116 -9.31 11.36 13.35
N ILE A 117 -9.23 10.11 12.87
CA ILE A 117 -9.83 9.72 11.59
C ILE A 117 -11.35 9.52 11.74
N LEU A 118 -11.78 8.84 12.81
CA LEU A 118 -13.19 8.52 13.03
C LEU A 118 -14.05 9.76 13.32
N ASP A 119 -13.45 10.81 13.90
CA ASP A 119 -14.11 12.09 14.16
C ASP A 119 -13.95 13.09 13.02
N SER A 120 -13.21 12.72 11.96
CA SER A 120 -13.00 13.59 10.80
C SER A 120 -14.22 13.64 9.87
N GLU A 121 -14.21 14.62 8.98
CA GLU A 121 -15.25 14.80 7.96
C GLU A 121 -15.03 13.94 6.71
N VAL A 122 -14.07 12.99 6.74
CA VAL A 122 -13.69 12.15 5.59
C VAL A 122 -14.87 11.40 4.97
N TYR A 123 -15.88 11.06 5.79
CA TYR A 123 -17.10 10.39 5.36
C TYR A 123 -17.90 11.16 4.30
N LYS A 124 -17.76 12.48 4.22
CA LYS A 124 -18.46 13.31 3.23
C LYS A 124 -17.95 13.08 1.80
N GLU A 125 -16.72 12.60 1.65
CA GLU A 125 -16.13 12.34 0.34
C GLU A 125 -16.64 11.03 -0.27
N LEU A 126 -17.18 10.11 0.54
CA LEU A 126 -17.60 8.76 0.13
C LEU A 126 -18.57 8.80 -1.06
N ASP A 127 -19.60 9.65 -1.00
CA ASP A 127 -20.62 9.76 -2.05
C ASP A 127 -20.03 10.23 -3.39
N SER A 128 -18.89 10.93 -3.36
CA SER A 128 -18.25 11.47 -4.56
C SER A 128 -17.31 10.46 -5.24
N ILE A 129 -16.81 9.49 -4.48
CA ILE A 129 -15.79 8.53 -4.94
C ILE A 129 -16.34 7.10 -5.10
N GLN A 130 -17.41 6.75 -4.38
CA GLN A 130 -17.95 5.41 -4.39
C GLN A 130 -18.66 5.10 -5.72
N ASP A 131 -18.34 3.94 -6.28
CA ASP A 131 -19.11 3.35 -7.37
C ASP A 131 -20.06 2.28 -6.83
N SER A 132 -21.34 2.65 -6.68
CA SER A 132 -22.39 1.74 -6.19
C SER A 132 -22.73 0.59 -7.15
N SER A 133 -22.17 0.58 -8.37
CA SER A 133 -22.30 -0.54 -9.29
C SER A 133 -21.27 -1.66 -9.05
N VAL A 134 -20.25 -1.42 -8.21
CA VAL A 134 -19.24 -2.41 -7.88
C VAL A 134 -19.84 -3.50 -6.99
N VAL A 135 -19.74 -4.74 -7.45
CA VAL A 135 -20.11 -5.94 -6.67
C VAL A 135 -18.84 -6.54 -6.09
N TYR A 136 -18.70 -6.48 -4.77
CA TYR A 136 -17.57 -7.10 -4.09
C TYR A 136 -17.68 -8.63 -4.13
N PRO A 137 -16.58 -9.35 -4.39
CA PRO A 137 -16.54 -10.80 -4.18
C PRO A 137 -16.84 -11.14 -2.72
N ASP A 138 -17.53 -12.27 -2.46
CA ASP A 138 -17.92 -12.69 -1.11
C ASP A 138 -16.76 -12.70 -0.11
N TYR A 139 -15.55 -13.09 -0.56
CA TYR A 139 -14.38 -13.14 0.31
C TYR A 139 -13.99 -11.76 0.88
N TYR A 140 -14.35 -10.67 0.20
CA TYR A 140 -14.01 -9.30 0.59
C TYR A 140 -14.84 -8.82 1.79
N LEU A 141 -16.02 -9.41 1.97
CA LEU A 141 -16.96 -9.12 3.06
C LEU A 141 -16.77 -10.02 4.29
N ASN A 142 -15.87 -11.01 4.20
CA ASN A 142 -15.59 -11.89 5.31
C ASN A 142 -14.77 -11.20 6.40
N PRO A 143 -14.95 -11.58 7.67
CA PRO A 143 -14.12 -11.11 8.77
C PRO A 143 -12.62 -11.27 8.47
N PHE A 144 -11.83 -10.24 8.76
CA PHE A 144 -10.40 -10.23 8.52
C PHE A 144 -9.66 -9.68 9.74
N HIS A 145 -8.53 -10.29 10.09
CA HIS A 145 -7.78 -9.99 11.31
C HIS A 145 -8.68 -9.99 12.57
N ALA A 146 -8.87 -8.80 13.17
CA ALA A 146 -9.66 -8.59 14.37
C ALA A 146 -11.00 -7.87 14.08
N TYR A 147 -11.37 -7.71 12.81
CA TYR A 147 -12.53 -6.95 12.36
C TYR A 147 -13.59 -7.88 11.78
N ASP A 148 -14.81 -7.76 12.30
CA ASP A 148 -15.93 -8.62 11.94
C ASP A 148 -16.61 -8.15 10.64
N GLU A 149 -16.52 -6.85 10.32
CA GLU A 149 -17.09 -6.25 9.11
C GLU A 149 -16.20 -6.43 7.85
N GLY A 150 -15.07 -7.13 7.99
CA GLY A 150 -14.16 -7.41 6.89
C GLY A 150 -13.45 -6.17 6.34
N ASN A 151 -13.23 -6.14 5.03
CA ASN A 151 -12.41 -5.12 4.38
C ASN A 151 -13.08 -3.74 4.28
N LEU A 152 -14.39 -3.65 4.55
CA LEU A 152 -15.18 -2.41 4.50
C LEU A 152 -15.29 -1.71 5.87
N SER A 153 -14.52 -2.16 6.87
CA SER A 153 -14.58 -1.60 8.22
C SER A 153 -13.86 -0.25 8.32
N TRP A 154 -14.60 0.81 8.64
CA TRP A 154 -14.05 2.15 8.92
C TRP A 154 -13.07 2.16 10.09
N LEU A 155 -13.37 1.38 11.13
CA LEU A 155 -12.47 1.23 12.27
C LEU A 155 -11.14 0.62 11.83
N ALA A 156 -11.19 -0.39 10.97
CA ALA A 156 -9.99 -1.05 10.48
C ALA A 156 -9.15 -0.12 9.58
N ALA A 157 -9.79 0.71 8.77
CA ALA A 157 -9.11 1.75 8.00
C ALA A 157 -8.46 2.81 8.90
N ALA A 158 -9.17 3.30 9.92
CA ALA A 158 -8.65 4.27 10.89
C ALA A 158 -7.45 3.73 11.70
N GLU A 159 -7.42 2.42 11.96
CA GLU A 159 -6.32 1.78 12.68
C GLU A 159 -5.11 1.39 11.80
N ALA A 160 -5.26 1.42 10.47
CA ALA A 160 -4.28 0.85 9.54
C ALA A 160 -2.89 1.52 9.60
N GLU A 161 -2.83 2.84 9.79
CA GLU A 161 -1.54 3.56 9.89
C GLU A 161 -0.81 3.21 11.19
N ALA A 162 -1.50 3.23 12.33
CA ALA A 162 -0.93 2.84 13.62
C ALA A 162 -0.47 1.36 13.63
N ALA A 163 -1.24 0.48 12.98
CA ALA A 163 -0.87 -0.92 12.75
C ALA A 163 0.43 -1.02 11.96
N THR A 164 0.53 -0.26 10.87
CA THR A 164 1.72 -0.22 10.01
C THR A 164 2.95 0.26 10.76
N MET A 165 2.84 1.34 11.54
CA MET A 165 3.94 1.85 12.38
C MET A 165 4.42 0.78 13.38
N SER A 166 3.48 0.03 13.96
CA SER A 166 3.81 -1.07 14.89
C SER A 166 4.58 -2.20 14.22
N ILE A 167 4.23 -2.53 12.97
CA ILE A 167 4.97 -3.51 12.16
C ILE A 167 6.36 -2.99 11.83
N ALA A 168 6.50 -1.73 11.42
CA ALA A 168 7.80 -1.14 11.13
C ALA A 168 8.71 -1.15 12.36
N LYS A 169 8.20 -0.76 13.53
CA LYS A 169 8.97 -0.81 14.78
C LYS A 169 9.40 -2.22 15.15
N ARG A 170 8.53 -3.22 14.91
CA ARG A 170 8.86 -4.63 15.13
C ARG A 170 9.91 -5.16 14.14
N ALA A 171 9.88 -4.69 12.89
CA ALA A 171 10.82 -5.08 11.85
C ALA A 171 12.22 -4.48 12.08
N VAL A 172 12.30 -3.28 12.66
CA VAL A 172 13.57 -2.59 12.94
C VAL A 172 13.66 -2.24 14.44
N PRO A 173 13.78 -3.24 15.33
CA PRO A 173 13.64 -3.05 16.78
C PRO A 173 14.76 -2.22 17.42
N HIS A 174 15.91 -2.11 16.76
CA HIS A 174 17.11 -1.43 17.28
C HIS A 174 17.08 0.10 17.16
N THR A 175 16.10 0.64 16.44
CA THR A 175 15.93 2.09 16.27
C THR A 175 15.57 2.78 17.59
N SER A 176 15.95 4.05 17.70
CA SER A 176 15.69 4.87 18.88
C SER A 176 14.23 5.31 18.99
N SER A 177 13.55 5.52 17.86
CA SER A 177 12.15 5.95 17.80
C SER A 177 11.31 5.07 16.85
N VAL A 178 10.00 5.30 16.81
CA VAL A 178 9.13 4.66 15.81
C VAL A 178 9.31 5.31 14.46
N ASP A 179 9.42 6.64 14.42
CA ASP A 179 9.62 7.40 13.18
C ASP A 179 10.88 6.93 12.46
N GLU A 180 11.99 6.72 13.18
CA GLU A 180 13.22 6.18 12.59
C GLU A 180 13.02 4.78 11.99
N ALA A 181 12.27 3.89 12.68
CA ALA A 181 11.95 2.57 12.14
C ALA A 181 11.08 2.67 10.88
N TYR A 182 10.11 3.58 10.90
CA TYR A 182 9.18 3.83 9.82
C TYR A 182 9.91 4.37 8.58
N GLU A 183 10.77 5.35 8.78
CA GLU A 183 11.63 5.94 7.74
C GLU A 183 12.61 4.94 7.15
N ILE A 184 13.22 4.06 7.95
CA ILE A 184 14.10 3.00 7.43
C ILE A 184 13.32 2.04 6.53
N VAL A 185 12.17 1.54 6.98
CA VAL A 185 11.37 0.58 6.20
C VAL A 185 10.86 1.21 4.90
N ARG A 186 10.28 2.42 4.99
CA ARG A 186 9.70 3.12 3.83
C ARG A 186 10.79 3.66 2.89
N GLY A 187 11.87 4.19 3.45
CA GLY A 187 13.03 4.69 2.70
C GLY A 187 13.73 3.59 1.92
N ASN A 188 13.95 2.42 2.52
CA ASN A 188 14.54 1.28 1.81
C ASN A 188 13.67 0.82 0.63
N TRP A 189 12.35 0.79 0.80
CA TRP A 189 11.40 0.49 -0.26
C TRP A 189 11.44 1.52 -1.40
N LEU A 190 11.40 2.83 -1.08
CA LEU A 190 11.49 3.91 -2.06
C LEU A 190 12.81 3.89 -2.83
N GLN A 191 13.92 3.64 -2.13
CA GLN A 191 15.24 3.52 -2.75
C GLN A 191 15.31 2.32 -3.70
N ALA A 192 14.74 1.17 -3.33
CA ALA A 192 14.68 0.00 -4.21
C ALA A 192 13.90 0.30 -5.50
N ILE A 193 12.77 1.01 -5.40
CA ILE A 193 11.99 1.47 -6.57
C ILE A 193 12.84 2.40 -7.45
N GLU A 194 13.48 3.39 -6.85
CA GLU A 194 14.32 4.37 -7.56
C GLU A 194 15.48 3.68 -8.29
N GLN A 195 16.21 2.81 -7.60
CA GLN A 195 17.32 2.05 -8.16
C GLN A 195 16.87 1.14 -9.30
N TYR A 196 15.78 0.40 -9.11
CA TYR A 196 15.24 -0.48 -10.14
C TYR A 196 14.84 0.31 -11.39
N TYR A 197 14.16 1.45 -11.21
CA TYR A 197 13.77 2.31 -12.33
C TYR A 197 14.97 2.86 -13.07
N LEU A 198 16.00 3.36 -12.38
CA LEU A 198 17.22 3.89 -13.00
C LEU A 198 18.01 2.83 -13.78
N GLN A 199 17.94 1.56 -13.36
CA GLN A 199 18.59 0.45 -14.06
C GLN A 199 17.88 0.06 -15.35
N HIS A 200 16.55 0.19 -15.41
CA HIS A 200 15.72 -0.35 -16.50
C HIS A 200 15.11 0.73 -17.40
N SER A 201 15.12 1.99 -16.98
CA SER A 201 14.58 3.11 -17.73
C SER A 201 15.70 3.95 -18.35
N SER A 202 15.55 4.28 -19.63
CA SER A 202 16.43 5.25 -20.30
C SER A 202 16.15 6.70 -19.87
N ASN A 203 15.01 6.95 -19.24
CA ASN A 203 14.64 8.27 -18.75
C ASN A 203 14.97 8.36 -17.25
N PRO A 204 15.89 9.25 -16.83
CA PRO A 204 16.31 9.36 -15.42
C PRO A 204 15.21 9.93 -14.50
N MET A 205 14.08 10.37 -15.05
CA MET A 205 12.98 10.97 -14.30
C MET A 205 11.69 10.15 -14.45
N MET A 206 11.18 9.61 -13.35
CA MET A 206 9.82 9.06 -13.29
C MET A 206 8.79 10.15 -13.53
N LYS A 207 7.87 9.92 -14.46
CA LYS A 207 6.79 10.86 -14.81
C LYS A 207 5.42 10.39 -14.32
N ASP A 208 5.18 9.09 -14.30
CA ASP A 208 3.91 8.49 -13.93
C ASP A 208 4.19 7.31 -13.00
N ILE A 209 3.43 7.23 -11.90
CA ILE A 209 3.51 6.15 -10.92
C ILE A 209 2.08 5.64 -10.71
N LEU A 210 1.87 4.34 -10.86
CA LEU A 210 0.60 3.68 -10.58
C LEU A 210 0.74 2.87 -9.30
N ASP A 211 0.03 3.28 -8.24
CA ASP A 211 -0.04 2.54 -6.98
C ASP A 211 -1.22 1.56 -7.04
N VAL A 212 -0.90 0.27 -7.07
CA VAL A 212 -1.88 -0.82 -7.16
C VAL A 212 -2.02 -1.46 -5.78
N GLY A 213 -3.23 -1.47 -5.24
CA GLY A 213 -3.46 -1.93 -3.87
C GLY A 213 -3.04 -0.91 -2.82
N CYS A 214 -3.37 0.37 -3.04
CA CYS A 214 -2.87 1.49 -2.23
C CYS A 214 -3.41 1.53 -0.78
N SER A 215 -4.42 0.72 -0.44
CA SER A 215 -5.05 0.71 0.89
C SER A 215 -5.48 2.11 1.30
N VAL A 216 -5.27 2.49 2.56
CA VAL A 216 -5.53 3.84 3.09
C VAL A 216 -4.51 4.91 2.62
N GLY A 217 -3.76 4.64 1.54
CA GLY A 217 -2.93 5.63 0.86
C GLY A 217 -1.60 5.98 1.56
N VAL A 218 -1.18 5.23 2.58
CA VAL A 218 0.10 5.48 3.29
C VAL A 218 1.27 5.45 2.31
N SER A 219 1.42 4.34 1.57
CA SER A 219 2.51 4.19 0.59
C SER A 219 2.43 5.22 -0.54
N THR A 220 1.21 5.59 -0.94
CA THR A 220 0.94 6.60 -1.96
C THR A 220 1.50 7.97 -1.55
N ARG A 221 1.31 8.37 -0.28
CA ARG A 221 1.87 9.63 0.27
C ARG A 221 3.40 9.63 0.16
N PHE A 222 4.06 8.55 0.59
CA PHE A 222 5.52 8.40 0.48
C PHE A 222 6.02 8.48 -0.97
N LEU A 223 5.29 7.91 -1.93
CA LEU A 223 5.64 8.02 -3.36
C LEU A 223 5.51 9.46 -3.86
N ALA A 224 4.43 10.15 -3.50
CA ALA A 224 4.20 11.54 -3.89
C ALA A 224 5.29 12.47 -3.32
N ASP A 225 5.68 12.28 -2.06
CA ASP A 225 6.71 13.08 -1.39
C ASP A 225 8.10 12.83 -2.00
N LYS A 226 8.44 11.56 -2.28
CA LYS A 226 9.73 11.19 -2.86
C LYS A 226 9.87 11.61 -4.33
N PHE A 227 8.78 11.55 -5.09
CA PHE A 227 8.75 11.85 -6.52
C PHE A 227 7.77 13.00 -6.85
N PRO A 228 8.03 14.23 -6.40
CA PRO A 228 7.06 15.34 -6.47
C PRO A 228 6.76 15.80 -7.90
N ARG A 229 7.57 15.40 -8.88
CA ARG A 229 7.35 15.67 -10.31
C ARG A 229 6.60 14.56 -11.04
N ALA A 230 6.44 13.40 -10.40
CA ALA A 230 5.70 12.29 -10.95
C ALA A 230 4.20 12.47 -10.66
N LYS A 231 3.37 12.14 -11.64
CA LYS A 231 1.94 11.99 -11.44
C LYS A 231 1.69 10.64 -10.79
N VAL A 232 1.45 10.65 -9.48
CA VAL A 232 1.02 9.45 -8.74
C VAL A 232 -0.47 9.25 -8.96
N THR A 233 -0.84 8.08 -9.49
CA THR A 233 -2.20 7.65 -9.73
C THR A 233 -2.46 6.41 -8.88
N VAL A 234 -3.59 6.36 -8.20
CA VAL A 234 -4.06 5.17 -7.49
C VAL A 234 -4.98 4.36 -8.40
N SER A 235 -4.99 3.03 -8.23
CA SER A 235 -5.94 2.14 -8.92
C SER A 235 -6.90 1.48 -7.94
N LEU A 236 -7.94 0.84 -8.50
CA LEU A 236 -8.95 0.12 -7.72
C LEU A 236 -8.31 -0.80 -6.69
N ASN A 237 -8.63 -0.56 -5.42
CA ASN A 237 -8.06 -1.35 -4.35
C ASN A 237 -8.92 -2.59 -4.02
N LEU A 238 -8.59 -3.72 -4.65
CA LEU A 238 -9.19 -5.02 -4.32
C LEU A 238 -8.53 -5.72 -3.12
N LEU A 239 -7.55 -5.08 -2.46
CA LEU A 239 -6.82 -5.61 -1.31
C LEU A 239 -6.88 -4.65 -0.12
N LEU A 240 -7.68 -5.00 0.89
CA LEU A 240 -7.76 -4.39 2.23
C LEU A 240 -7.90 -2.86 2.28
N TYR A 241 -9.08 -2.46 2.76
CA TYR A 241 -9.51 -1.08 2.99
C TYR A 241 -9.58 -0.31 1.68
N GLU A 242 -10.80 -0.15 1.16
CA GLU A 242 -10.99 0.72 0.03
C GLU A 242 -10.48 2.13 0.32
N VAL A 243 -10.03 2.75 -0.77
CA VAL A 243 -9.70 4.17 -0.84
C VAL A 243 -10.93 4.94 -0.39
N PHE A 244 -10.85 5.50 0.81
CA PHE A 244 -11.57 6.71 1.16
C PHE A 244 -10.79 7.91 0.64
#